data_AF-A0A3N5E0L3-F1
#
_entry.id   AF-A0A3N5E0L3-F1
#
_cell.length_a   1.000
_cell.length_b   1.000
_cell.length_c   1.000
_cell.angle_alpha   90.00
_cell.angle_beta   90.00
_cell.angle_gamma   90.00
#
_symmetry.space_group_name_H-M   'P 1'
#
loop_
_entity.id
_entity.type
_entity.pdbx_description
1 polymer ?
#
loop_
_entity_poly.entity_id
_entity_poly.type
_entity_poly.pdbx_seq_one_letter_code
_entity_poly.pdbx_strand_id
1 'polypeptide(L)'
;MTHIKAASWQNPRILLTLLIVFLCGASTGMLVMSLGAHHRWATVQQQPSWKESGKDISLQRFKKELDLTPQQTEQLETILDDFFTYYHTLQAQLDDVRASGKNRIVRILNAEQKRKFDKLVFDLKDKQLR
;
A
#
# COMPACT_ATOMS: atom_id res chain seq x y z
N MET A 1 -1.27 -52.04 -23.29
CA MET A 1 -1.43 -50.65 -23.79
C MET A 1 -2.46 -49.95 -22.91
N THR A 2 -2.02 -49.06 -22.03
CA THR A 2 -2.87 -48.31 -21.09
C THR A 2 -3.54 -47.14 -21.82
N HIS A 3 -4.86 -47.19 -21.97
CA HIS A 3 -5.64 -46.07 -22.53
C HIS A 3 -5.83 -44.98 -21.47
N ILE A 4 -5.04 -43.92 -21.56
CA ILE A 4 -5.30 -42.67 -20.85
C ILE A 4 -6.31 -41.89 -21.70
N LYS A 5 -7.54 -41.72 -21.19
CA LYS A 5 -8.55 -40.85 -21.80
C LYS A 5 -7.98 -39.43 -21.86
N ALA A 6 -7.62 -38.97 -23.06
CA ALA A 6 -7.20 -37.60 -23.29
C ALA A 6 -8.30 -36.66 -22.79
N ALA A 7 -7.91 -35.83 -21.83
CA ALA A 7 -8.81 -35.12 -20.95
C ALA A 7 -9.68 -34.10 -21.72
N SER A 8 -10.92 -33.94 -21.25
CA SER A 8 -12.05 -33.20 -21.82
C SER A 8 -11.88 -31.67 -22.00
N TRP A 9 -10.64 -31.17 -22.00
CA TRP A 9 -10.24 -29.76 -21.96
C TRP A 9 -10.52 -28.95 -23.23
N GLN A 10 -10.94 -29.60 -24.33
CA GLN A 10 -11.29 -28.91 -25.57
C GLN A 10 -12.80 -28.65 -25.72
N ASN A 11 -13.62 -28.99 -24.72
CA ASN A 11 -15.07 -28.75 -24.81
C ASN A 11 -15.39 -27.28 -24.50
N PRO A 12 -15.86 -26.50 -25.49
CA PRO A 12 -16.16 -25.06 -25.30
C PRO A 12 -17.26 -24.86 -24.26
N ARG A 13 -18.15 -25.84 -24.07
CA ARG A 13 -19.19 -25.82 -23.03
C ARG A 13 -18.63 -25.87 -21.62
N ILE A 14 -17.54 -26.60 -21.39
CA ILE A 14 -16.89 -26.71 -20.06
C ILE A 14 -16.13 -25.42 -19.76
N LEU A 15 -15.46 -24.84 -20.77
CA LEU A 15 -14.83 -23.54 -20.63
C LEU A 15 -15.86 -22.43 -20.37
N LEU A 16 -17.01 -22.48 -21.05
CA LEU A 16 -18.10 -21.51 -20.85
C LEU A 16 -18.69 -21.62 -19.43
N THR A 17 -18.92 -22.83 -18.93
CA THR A 17 -19.44 -22.99 -17.56
C THR A 17 -18.42 -22.54 -16.51
N LEU A 18 -17.13 -22.83 -16.68
CA LEU A 18 -16.08 -22.33 -15.80
C LEU A 18 -15.97 -20.80 -15.84
N LEU A 19 -16.08 -20.20 -17.03
CA LEU A 19 -16.06 -18.75 -17.20
C LEU A 19 -17.26 -18.10 -16.52
N ILE A 20 -18.47 -18.67 -16.63
CA ILE A 20 -19.67 -18.15 -15.96
C ILE A 20 -19.54 -18.26 -14.44
N VAL A 21 -19.06 -19.39 -13.91
CA VAL A 21 -18.83 -19.57 -12.46
C VAL A 21 -17.78 -18.57 -11.95
N PHE A 22 -16.71 -18.35 -12.73
CA PHE A 22 -15.69 -17.37 -12.42
C PHE A 22 -16.23 -15.94 -12.42
N LEU A 23 -17.02 -15.55 -13.42
CA LEU A 23 -17.67 -14.23 -13.46
C LEU A 23 -18.60 -14.04 -12.27
N CYS A 24 -19.41 -15.05 -11.93
CA CYS A 24 -20.32 -15.00 -10.80
C CYS A 24 -19.57 -14.84 -9.46
N GLY A 25 -18.46 -15.57 -9.30
CA GLY A 25 -17.55 -15.43 -8.15
C GLY A 25 -16.89 -14.06 -8.09
N ALA A 26 -16.44 -13.52 -9.22
CA ALA A 26 -15.82 -12.19 -9.30
C ALA A 26 -16.80 -11.07 -8.97
N SER A 27 -18.05 -11.13 -9.48
CA SER A 27 -19.09 -10.16 -9.13
C SER A 27 -19.48 -10.24 -7.65
N THR A 28 -19.55 -11.44 -7.09
CA THR A 28 -19.84 -11.62 -5.65
C THR A 28 -18.69 -11.09 -4.79
N GLY A 29 -17.43 -11.35 -5.17
CA GLY A 29 -16.25 -10.80 -4.50
C GLY A 29 -16.19 -9.27 -4.56
N MET A 30 -16.52 -8.68 -5.72
CA MET A 30 -16.57 -7.23 -5.91
C MET A 30 -17.62 -6.57 -5.02
N LEU A 31 -18.81 -7.17 -4.89
CA LEU A 31 -19.87 -6.66 -4.01
C LEU A 31 -19.47 -6.71 -2.53
N VAL A 32 -18.90 -7.83 -2.08
CA VAL A 32 -18.39 -7.99 -0.70
C VAL A 32 -17.28 -6.99 -0.40
N MET A 33 -16.35 -6.79 -1.35
CA MET A 33 -15.34 -5.75 -1.23
C MET A 33 -15.98 -4.37 -1.20
N SER A 34 -16.93 -4.01 -2.07
CA SER A 34 -17.54 -2.67 -2.09
C SER A 34 -18.31 -2.31 -0.81
N LEU A 35 -18.94 -3.30 -0.16
CA LEU A 35 -19.68 -3.08 1.09
C LEU A 35 -18.77 -3.11 2.33
N GLY A 36 -17.72 -3.94 2.34
CA GLY A 36 -16.68 -3.93 3.39
C GLY A 36 -15.67 -2.78 3.27
N ALA A 37 -15.51 -2.25 2.05
CA ALA A 37 -14.64 -1.15 1.66
C ALA A 37 -15.03 0.17 2.28
N HIS A 38 -16.33 0.50 2.31
CA HIS A 38 -16.73 1.80 2.81
C HIS A 38 -16.38 2.01 4.28
N HIS A 39 -16.28 0.92 5.06
CA HIS A 39 -15.88 0.97 6.47
C HIS A 39 -14.38 0.76 6.70
N ARG A 40 -13.66 0.07 5.79
CA ARG A 40 -12.22 -0.21 5.95
C ARG A 40 -11.28 0.56 5.00
N TRP A 41 -11.79 1.21 3.97
CA TRP A 41 -10.99 1.95 2.97
C TRP A 41 -11.08 3.48 3.18
N ALA A 42 -12.09 3.96 3.91
CA ALA A 42 -12.06 5.34 4.43
C ALA A 42 -10.89 5.59 5.39
N THR A 43 -10.29 4.53 5.96
CA THR A 43 -9.15 4.63 6.88
C THR A 43 -7.79 4.34 6.24
N VAL A 44 -7.75 3.79 5.03
CA VAL A 44 -6.49 3.35 4.37
C VAL A 44 -6.11 4.25 3.18
N GLN A 45 -7.07 4.98 2.60
CA GLN A 45 -6.85 5.77 1.39
C GLN A 45 -6.59 7.26 1.61
N GLN A 46 -6.52 7.70 2.86
CA GLN A 46 -5.74 8.88 3.16
C GLN A 46 -4.34 8.37 3.49
N GLN A 47 -3.39 8.54 2.57
CA GLN A 47 -2.06 8.92 3.01
C GLN A 47 -2.33 10.06 3.99
N PRO A 48 -2.21 9.87 5.31
CA PRO A 48 -2.29 11.03 6.12
C PRO A 48 -1.06 11.82 5.67
N SER A 49 -1.28 13.01 5.15
CA SER A 49 -0.32 14.04 5.48
C SER A 49 -0.38 14.14 7.00
N TRP A 50 0.34 13.24 7.68
CA TRP A 50 0.60 13.20 9.10
C TRP A 50 1.61 14.34 9.38
N LYS A 51 1.29 15.52 8.84
CA LYS A 51 1.79 16.82 9.24
C LYS A 51 1.12 17.15 10.57
N GLU A 52 1.64 18.15 11.29
CA GLU A 52 1.07 18.76 12.51
C GLU A 52 -0.46 18.58 12.66
N SER A 53 -1.23 18.92 11.62
CA SER A 53 -2.70 18.82 11.62
C SER A 53 -3.27 17.40 11.82
N GLY A 54 -2.57 16.35 11.40
CA GLY A 54 -2.97 14.94 11.63
C GLY A 54 -2.70 14.46 13.05
N LYS A 55 -1.69 15.03 13.74
CA LYS A 55 -1.42 14.79 15.16
C LYS A 55 -2.58 15.31 16.00
N ASP A 56 -2.97 16.56 15.75
CA ASP A 56 -4.05 17.23 16.49
C ASP A 56 -5.40 16.52 16.32
N ILE A 57 -5.71 16.06 15.09
CA ILE A 57 -6.94 15.31 14.81
C ILE A 57 -6.95 13.96 15.55
N SER A 58 -5.80 13.25 15.56
CA SER A 58 -5.67 11.95 16.24
C SER A 58 -5.77 12.12 17.77
N LEU A 59 -5.12 13.14 18.31
CA LEU A 59 -5.16 13.45 19.74
C LEU A 59 -6.57 13.89 20.20
N GLN A 60 -7.25 14.77 19.46
CA GLN A 60 -8.62 15.16 19.77
C GLN A 60 -9.58 13.96 19.74
N ARG A 61 -9.38 13.05 18.78
CA ARG A 61 -10.17 11.82 18.70
C ARG A 61 -9.91 10.92 19.90
N PHE A 62 -8.65 10.67 20.27
CA PHE A 62 -8.32 9.84 21.43
C PHE A 62 -8.78 10.47 22.74
N LYS A 63 -8.65 11.79 22.90
CA LYS A 63 -9.19 12.52 24.05
C LYS A 63 -10.69 12.32 24.21
N LYS A 64 -11.43 12.38 23.10
CA LYS A 64 -12.90 12.26 23.09
C LYS A 64 -13.40 10.82 23.21
N GLU A 65 -12.74 9.86 22.59
CA GLU A 65 -13.19 8.46 22.61
C GLU A 65 -12.74 7.69 23.87
N LEU A 66 -11.66 8.12 24.52
CA LEU A 66 -11.12 7.47 25.72
C LEU A 66 -11.35 8.25 27.02
N ASP A 67 -12.07 9.38 26.94
CA ASP A 67 -12.34 10.28 28.07
C ASP A 67 -11.08 10.61 28.90
N LEU A 68 -10.01 11.01 28.20
CA LEU A 68 -8.72 11.25 28.84
C LEU A 68 -8.78 12.44 29.81
N THR A 69 -8.20 12.27 30.98
CA THR A 69 -7.94 13.38 31.91
C THR A 69 -6.96 14.37 31.29
N PRO A 70 -6.90 15.63 31.77
CA PRO A 70 -5.95 16.63 31.27
C PRO A 70 -4.50 16.12 31.34
N GLN A 71 -4.15 15.44 32.43
CA GLN A 71 -2.80 14.91 32.66
C GLN A 71 -2.46 13.76 31.71
N GLN A 72 -3.41 12.87 31.41
CA GLN A 72 -3.23 11.81 30.41
C GLN A 72 -3.16 12.37 28.97
N THR A 73 -3.88 13.46 28.70
CA THR A 73 -3.85 14.12 27.39
C THR A 73 -2.47 14.69 27.09
N GLU A 74 -1.86 15.37 28.06
CA GLU A 74 -0.50 15.95 27.95
C GLU A 74 0.57 14.86 27.76
N GLN A 75 0.44 13.74 28.49
CA GLN A 75 1.30 12.57 28.31
C GLN A 75 1.15 11.96 26.91
N LEU A 76 -0.08 11.82 26.43
CA LEU A 76 -0.34 11.28 25.09
C LEU A 76 0.17 12.21 23.99
N GLU A 77 0.06 13.53 24.18
CA GLU A 77 0.61 14.53 23.26
C GLU A 77 2.12 14.35 23.10
N THR A 78 2.83 14.22 24.23
CA THR A 78 4.28 14.01 24.25
C THR A 78 4.67 12.72 23.53
N ILE A 79 3.97 11.61 23.82
CA ILE A 79 4.22 10.31 23.18
C ILE A 79 3.99 10.37 21.67
N LEU A 80 2.91 11.01 21.24
CA LEU A 80 2.62 11.17 19.82
C LEU A 80 3.71 12.01 19.17
N ASP A 81 4.09 13.15 19.76
CA ASP A 81 5.12 14.05 19.23
C ASP A 81 6.47 13.37 19.05
N ASP A 82 6.91 12.60 20.04
CA ASP A 82 8.13 11.80 19.96
C ASP A 82 8.05 10.78 18.82
N PHE A 83 6.91 10.12 18.66
CA PHE A 83 6.69 9.15 17.59
C PHE A 83 6.74 9.80 16.20
N PHE A 84 6.12 10.97 16.03
CA PHE A 84 6.17 11.75 14.80
C PHE A 84 7.60 12.17 14.46
N THR A 85 8.32 12.71 15.45
CA THR A 85 9.71 13.16 15.31
C THR A 85 10.63 12.00 14.90
N TYR A 86 10.48 10.85 15.55
CA TYR A 86 11.23 9.65 15.22
C TYR A 86 10.92 9.16 13.80
N TYR A 87 9.65 9.10 13.41
CA TYR A 87 9.25 8.67 12.07
C TYR A 87 9.82 9.60 10.99
N HIS A 88 9.73 10.92 11.18
CA HIS A 88 10.31 11.90 10.25
C HIS A 88 11.82 11.75 10.11
N THR A 89 12.51 11.51 11.22
CA THR A 89 13.96 11.28 11.24
C THR A 89 14.31 10.02 10.45
N LEU A 90 13.58 8.92 10.65
CA LEU A 90 13.79 7.68 9.90
C LEU A 90 13.52 7.88 8.40
N GLN A 91 12.45 8.60 8.05
CA GLN A 91 12.13 8.86 6.65
C GLN A 91 13.26 9.62 5.95
N ALA A 92 13.82 10.64 6.60
CA ALA A 92 14.97 11.39 6.08
C ALA A 92 16.21 10.50 5.90
N GLN A 93 16.50 9.61 6.87
CA GLN A 93 17.61 8.65 6.76
C GLN A 93 17.40 7.65 5.62
N LEU A 94 16.18 7.12 5.46
CA LEU A 94 15.85 6.20 4.38
C LEU A 94 15.99 6.86 3.00
N ASP A 95 15.60 8.13 2.88
CA ASP A 95 15.75 8.89 1.66
C ASP A 95 17.23 9.13 1.30
N ASP A 96 18.08 9.41 2.29
CA ASP A 96 19.52 9.52 2.09
C ASP A 96 20.16 8.19 1.67
N VAL A 97 19.82 7.08 2.35
CA VAL A 97 20.28 5.74 1.98
C VAL A 97 19.86 5.38 0.56
N ARG A 98 18.62 5.71 0.17
CA ARG A 98 18.10 5.49 -1.18
C ARG A 98 18.87 6.33 -2.22
N ALA A 99 19.14 7.60 -1.94
CA ALA A 99 19.90 8.47 -2.81
C ALA A 99 21.35 8.00 -2.98
N SER A 100 22.00 7.65 -1.88
CA SER A 100 23.36 7.09 -1.86
C SER A 100 23.44 5.77 -2.65
N GLY A 101 22.48 4.86 -2.43
CA GLY A 101 22.36 3.62 -3.19
C GLY A 101 22.19 3.85 -4.69
N LYS A 102 21.28 4.76 -5.09
CA LYS A 102 21.09 5.15 -6.49
C LYS A 102 22.41 5.65 -7.10
N ASN A 103 23.12 6.53 -6.42
CA ASN A 103 24.38 7.10 -6.90
C ASN A 103 25.46 6.03 -7.10
N ARG A 104 25.56 5.07 -6.19
CA ARG A 104 26.51 3.94 -6.32
C ARG A 104 26.19 3.07 -7.53
N ILE A 105 24.91 2.77 -7.77
CA ILE A 105 24.48 2.02 -8.96
C ILE A 105 24.84 2.81 -10.23
N VAL A 106 24.50 4.09 -10.31
CA VAL A 106 24.78 4.92 -11.50
C VAL A 106 26.29 4.98 -11.82
N ARG A 107 27.18 4.89 -10.83
CA ARG A 107 28.64 4.91 -11.06
C ARG A 107 29.17 3.69 -11.80
N ILE A 108 28.54 2.52 -11.69
CA ILE A 108 28.99 1.28 -12.35
C ILE A 108 28.38 1.09 -13.74
N LEU A 109 27.44 1.96 -14.14
CA LEU A 109 26.71 1.85 -15.40
C LEU A 109 27.36 2.68 -16.52
N ASN A 110 27.25 2.19 -17.75
CA ASN A 110 27.55 2.96 -18.96
C ASN A 110 26.40 3.92 -19.32
N ALA A 111 26.61 4.81 -20.30
CA ALA A 111 25.66 5.86 -20.66
C ALA A 111 24.27 5.33 -21.09
N GLU A 112 24.22 4.22 -21.82
CA GLU A 112 22.97 3.60 -22.26
C GLU A 112 22.21 2.96 -21.08
N GLN A 113 22.94 2.26 -20.21
CA GLN A 113 22.41 1.62 -19.01
C GLN A 113 21.84 2.66 -18.03
N LYS A 114 22.49 3.82 -17.86
CA LYS A 114 21.97 4.93 -17.03
C LYS A 114 20.60 5.39 -17.50
N ARG A 115 20.42 5.63 -18.80
CA ARG A 115 19.12 6.03 -19.38
C ARG A 115 18.04 4.99 -19.13
N LYS A 116 18.35 3.70 -19.28
CA LYS A 116 17.42 2.60 -18.99
C LYS A 116 17.08 2.53 -17.50
N PHE A 117 18.08 2.68 -16.64
CA PHE A 117 17.91 2.65 -15.19
C PHE A 117 17.03 3.80 -14.67
N ASP A 118 17.24 5.04 -15.14
CA ASP A 118 16.39 6.16 -14.74
C ASP A 118 14.92 5.96 -15.13
N LYS A 119 14.66 5.37 -16.31
CA LYS A 119 13.30 5.02 -16.74
C LYS A 119 12.67 3.96 -15.83
N LEU A 120 13.41 2.90 -15.50
CA LEU A 120 12.94 1.85 -14.59
C LEU A 120 12.61 2.41 -13.19
N VAL A 121 13.47 3.28 -12.65
CA VAL A 121 13.25 3.91 -11.34
C VAL A 121 12.02 4.82 -11.36
N PHE A 122 11.79 5.54 -12.46
CA PHE A 122 10.61 6.38 -12.64
C PHE A 122 9.32 5.53 -12.70
N ASP A 123 9.29 4.49 -13.53
CA ASP A 123 8.13 3.61 -13.69
C ASP A 123 7.77 2.88 -12.39
N LEU A 124 8.77 2.51 -11.58
CA LEU A 124 8.55 1.92 -10.26
C LEU A 124 7.91 2.90 -9.28
N LYS A 125 8.29 4.18 -9.32
CA LYS A 125 7.67 5.23 -8.49
C LYS A 125 6.22 5.51 -8.91
N ASP A 126 5.95 5.59 -10.21
CA ASP A 126 4.60 5.83 -10.75
C ASP A 126 3.62 4.71 -10.35
N LYS A 127 4.06 3.45 -10.40
CA LYS A 127 3.24 2.30 -9.97
C LYS A 127 2.99 2.23 -8.46
N GLN A 128 3.84 2.85 -7.63
CA GLN A 128 3.58 2.94 -6.19
C GLN A 128 2.58 4.06 -5.83
N LEU A 129 2.33 4.99 -6.76
CA LEU A 129 1.43 6.14 -6.59
C LEU A 129 0.03 5.91 -7.20
N ARG A 130 -0.18 4.78 -7.89
CA ARG A 130 -1.46 4.34 -8.48
C ARG A 130 -2.02 3.15 -7.73
#